data_AF-A0A352CV05-F1
#
_entry.id   AF-A0A352CV05-F1
#
_cell.length_a   1.000
_cell.length_b   1.000
_cell.length_c   1.000
_cell.angle_alpha   90.00
_cell.angle_beta   90.00
_cell.angle_gamma   90.00
#
_symmetry.space_group_name_H-M   'P 1'
#
loop_
_entity.id
_entity.type
_entity.pdbx_description
1 polymer ?
#
loop_
_entity_poly.entity_id
_entity_poly.type
_entity_poly.pdbx_seq_one_letter_code
_entity_poly.pdbx_strand_id
1 'polypeptide(L)'
;MKEKVLSGRKNGLLILFVTTILMLASIGGIIFGGILVGDQGRMIGLLPLICGIVFLCVGWILYCGLKVLKPQEALVLTLFGKYIG
;
A
#
# COMPACT_ATOMS: atom_id res chain seq x y z
N MET A 1 -13.42 8.17 32.73
CA MET A 1 -12.76 8.10 31.42
C MET A 1 -13.20 9.30 30.59
N LYS A 2 -12.29 9.95 29.86
CA LYS A 2 -12.64 11.01 28.90
C LYS A 2 -12.54 10.40 27.50
N GLU A 3 -13.68 10.16 26.85
CA GLU A 3 -13.69 9.70 25.47
C GLU A 3 -13.13 10.80 24.56
N LYS A 4 -12.19 10.42 23.70
CA LYS A 4 -11.63 11.31 22.68
C LYS A 4 -12.17 10.90 21.33
N VAL A 5 -13.11 11.68 20.80
CA VAL A 5 -13.66 11.44 19.46
C VAL A 5 -12.59 11.77 18.41
N LEU A 6 -12.05 10.74 17.76
CA LEU A 6 -11.12 10.88 16.65
C LEU A 6 -11.92 11.18 15.36
N SER A 7 -12.14 12.45 15.05
CA SER A 7 -12.84 12.87 13.81
C SER A 7 -11.95 12.85 12.54
N GLY A 8 -10.69 12.44 12.67
CA GLY A 8 -9.62 12.96 11.81
C GLY A 8 -9.19 12.16 10.57
N ARG A 9 -9.70 10.96 10.26
CA ARG A 9 -9.16 10.18 9.12
C ARG A 9 -10.22 9.53 8.23
N LYS A 10 -10.66 10.28 7.21
CA LYS A 10 -11.64 9.85 6.19
C LYS A 10 -11.05 9.18 4.95
N ASN A 11 -9.72 9.22 4.76
CA ASN A 11 -9.11 8.85 3.48
C ASN A 11 -8.58 7.41 3.41
N GLY A 12 -8.95 6.53 4.34
CA GLY A 12 -8.48 5.13 4.35
C GLY A 12 -8.83 4.38 3.06
N LEU A 13 -10.05 4.56 2.54
CA LEU A 13 -10.48 3.98 1.27
C LEU A 13 -9.73 4.60 0.07
N LEU A 14 -9.45 5.90 0.11
CA LEU A 14 -8.67 6.58 -0.93
C LEU A 14 -7.26 6.00 -1.04
N ILE A 15 -6.60 5.77 0.11
CA ILE A 15 -5.27 5.14 0.17
C ILE A 15 -5.33 3.72 -0.42
N LEU A 16 -6.36 2.95 -0.11
CA LEU A 16 -6.56 1.61 -0.67
C LEU A 16 -6.64 1.64 -2.20
N PHE A 17 -7.40 2.58 -2.78
CA PHE A 17 -7.49 2.72 -4.23
C PHE A 17 -6.16 3.14 -4.86
N VAL A 18 -5.49 4.15 -4.28
CA VAL A 18 -4.21 4.63 -4.78
C VAL A 18 -3.14 3.53 -4.75
N THR A 19 -3.02 2.79 -3.66
CA THR A 19 -2.04 1.69 -3.55
C THR A 19 -2.35 0.56 -4.53
N THR A 20 -3.64 0.29 -4.79
CA THR A 20 -4.07 -0.74 -5.75
C THR A 20 -3.74 -0.35 -7.18
N ILE A 21 -3.98 0.91 -7.56
CA ILE A 21 -3.57 1.42 -8.87
C ILE A 21 -2.05 1.39 -9.01
N LEU A 22 -1.31 1.75 -7.97
CA LEU A 22 0.16 1.74 -8.01
C LEU A 22 0.74 0.32 -8.16
N MET A 23 0.11 -0.68 -7.54
CA MET A 23 0.46 -2.10 -7.73
C MET A 23 0.27 -2.53 -9.19
N LEU A 24 -0.88 -2.20 -9.79
CA LEU A 24 -1.16 -2.52 -11.20
C LEU A 24 -0.18 -1.80 -12.14
N ALA A 25 0.09 -0.52 -11.88
CA ALA A 25 1.07 0.26 -12.64
C ALA A 25 2.48 -0.34 -12.53
N SER A 26 2.86 -0.85 -11.36
CA SER A 26 4.16 -1.51 -11.15
C SER A 26 4.28 -2.79 -11.96
N ILE A 27 3.22 -3.60 -12.04
CA ILE A 27 3.19 -4.80 -12.90
C ILE A 27 3.38 -4.39 -14.38
N GLY A 28 2.64 -3.38 -14.85
CA GLY A 28 2.80 -2.86 -16.21
C GLY A 28 4.20 -2.32 -16.48
N GLY A 29 4.79 -1.62 -15.50
CA GLY A 29 6.15 -1.07 -15.58
C GLY A 29 7.24 -2.15 -15.65
N ILE A 30 7.07 -3.27 -14.96
CA ILE A 30 7.98 -4.43 -15.05
C ILE A 30 7.90 -5.07 -16.43
N ILE A 31 6.69 -5.29 -16.96
CA ILE A 31 6.50 -5.91 -18.29
C ILE A 31 7.09 -5.01 -19.37
N PHE A 32 6.72 -3.73 -19.38
CA PHE A 32 7.20 -2.77 -20.39
C PHE A 32 8.70 -2.49 -20.27
N GLY A 33 9.20 -2.34 -19.03
CA GLY A 33 10.63 -2.18 -18.75
C GLY A 33 11.44 -3.41 -19.19
N GLY A 34 10.91 -4.61 -18.97
CA GLY A 34 11.53 -5.87 -19.40
C GLY A 34 11.63 -5.98 -20.91
N ILE A 35 10.57 -5.62 -21.64
CA ILE A 35 10.58 -5.59 -23.11
C ILE A 35 11.59 -4.56 -23.63
N LEU A 36 11.61 -3.35 -23.06
CA LEU A 36 12.53 -2.28 -23.45
C LEU A 36 14.01 -2.64 -23.25
N VAL A 37 14.35 -3.29 -22.14
CA VAL A 37 15.71 -3.71 -21.83
C VAL A 37 16.10 -4.95 -22.62
N GLY A 38 15.21 -5.94 -22.72
CA GLY A 38 15.47 -7.23 -23.36
C GLY A 38 15.51 -7.18 -24.89
N ASP A 39 14.49 -6.62 -25.53
CA ASP A 39 14.38 -6.62 -27.01
C ASP A 39 15.07 -5.41 -27.65
N GLN A 40 14.96 -4.23 -27.03
CA GLN A 40 15.42 -2.99 -27.65
C GLN A 40 16.79 -2.51 -27.14
N GLY A 41 17.36 -3.18 -26.13
CA GLY A 41 18.61 -2.76 -25.47
C GLY A 41 18.54 -1.35 -24.85
N ARG A 42 17.34 -0.81 -24.65
CA ARG A 42 17.13 0.55 -24.17
C ARG A 42 17.22 0.57 -22.64
N MET A 43 18.33 1.11 -22.14
CA MET A 43 18.57 1.26 -20.69
C MET A 43 17.52 2.10 -19.97
N ILE A 44 16.71 2.89 -20.69
CA ILE A 44 15.55 3.63 -20.16
C ILE A 44 14.52 2.67 -19.52
N GLY A 45 14.41 1.43 -19.99
CA GLY A 45 13.51 0.43 -19.41
C GLY A 45 13.97 -0.15 -18.07
N LEU A 46 15.24 0.07 -17.68
CA LEU A 46 15.79 -0.47 -16.44
C LEU A 46 15.17 0.21 -15.21
N LEU A 47 14.94 1.51 -15.29
CA LEU A 47 14.35 2.30 -14.20
C LEU A 47 12.93 1.82 -13.82
N PRO A 48 11.94 1.73 -14.73
CA PRO A 48 10.61 1.23 -14.38
C PRO A 48 10.63 -0.24 -13.94
N LEU A 49 11.56 -1.05 -14.44
CA LEU A 49 11.71 -2.44 -14.05
C LEU A 49 12.17 -2.59 -12.60
N ILE A 50 13.25 -1.91 -12.21
CA ILE A 50 13.78 -1.97 -10.84
C ILE A 50 12.77 -1.36 -9.85
N CYS A 51 12.23 -0.18 -10.16
CA CYS A 51 11.27 0.49 -9.30
C CYS A 51 10.00 -0.35 -9.11
N GLY A 52 9.49 -0.98 -10.17
CA GLY A 52 8.34 -1.87 -10.07
C GLY A 52 8.59 -3.09 -9.19
N ILE A 53 9.76 -3.74 -9.33
CA ILE A 53 10.12 -4.90 -8.51
C ILE A 53 10.22 -4.52 -7.03
N VAL A 54 10.96 -3.44 -6.72
CA VAL A 54 11.10 -2.95 -5.34
C VAL A 54 9.73 -2.59 -4.76
N PHE A 55 8.88 -1.93 -5.54
CA PHE A 55 7.54 -1.57 -5.10
C PHE A 55 6.65 -2.80 -4.86
N LEU A 56 6.74 -3.87 -5.66
CA LEU A 56 6.00 -5.11 -5.37
C LEU A 56 6.50 -5.81 -4.10
N CYS A 57 7.82 -5.79 -3.84
CA CYS A 57 8.40 -6.40 -2.64
C CYS A 57 7.99 -5.71 -1.34
N VAL A 58 7.78 -4.39 -1.34
CA VAL A 58 7.52 -3.59 -0.13
C VAL A 58 6.08 -3.08 -0.08
N GLY A 59 5.45 -2.82 -1.21
CA GLY A 59 4.16 -2.16 -1.34
C GLY A 59 3.00 -2.94 -0.73
N TRP A 60 3.11 -4.27 -0.60
CA TRP A 60 2.07 -5.08 0.06
C TRP A 60 1.93 -4.73 1.56
N ILE A 61 2.99 -4.21 2.20
CA ILE A 61 2.97 -3.76 3.61
C ILE A 61 1.94 -2.64 3.82
N LEU A 62 1.71 -1.80 2.80
CA LEU A 62 0.71 -0.73 2.87
C LEU A 62 -0.72 -1.27 3.07
N TYR A 63 -0.98 -2.53 2.70
CA TYR A 63 -2.27 -3.17 2.93
C TYR A 63 -2.46 -3.67 4.36
N CYS A 64 -1.39 -4.02 5.07
CA CYS A 64 -1.46 -4.56 6.44
C CYS A 64 -2.02 -3.54 7.46
N GLY A 65 -1.95 -2.24 7.15
CA GLY A 65 -2.47 -1.16 8.00
C GLY A 65 -3.92 -0.76 7.71
N LEU A 66 -4.55 -1.28 6.66
CA LEU A 66 -5.91 -0.90 6.26
C LEU A 66 -6.95 -1.68 7.09
N LYS A 67 -7.39 -1.09 8.20
CA LYS A 67 -8.59 -1.56 8.94
C LYS A 67 -9.74 -0.56 8.76
N VAL A 68 -10.87 -1.07 8.27
CA VAL A 68 -12.13 -0.33 8.23
C VAL A 68 -12.87 -0.62 9.54
N LEU A 69 -13.04 0.43 10.36
CA LEU A 69 -13.84 0.38 11.58
C LEU A 69 -15.21 0.99 11.28
N LYS A 70 -16.29 0.31 11.63
CA LYS A 70 -17.64 0.87 11.52
C LYS A 70 -17.89 1.89 12.65
N PRO A 71 -18.90 2.77 12.51
CA PRO A 71 -19.33 3.63 13.62
C PRO A 71 -19.64 2.78 14.85
N GLN A 72 -19.14 3.18 16.02
CA GLN A 72 -19.24 2.46 17.30
C GLN A 72 -18.42 1.16 17.42
N GLU A 73 -17.53 0.84 16.46
CA GLU A 73 -16.52 -0.22 16.65
C GLU A 73 -15.23 0.35 17.24
N ALA A 74 -14.78 -0.22 18.37
CA ALA A 74 -13.47 0.06 18.95
C ALA A 74 -12.43 -0.92 18.41
N LEU A 75 -11.27 -0.41 18.00
CA LEU A 75 -10.15 -1.26 17.60
C LEU A 75 -9.40 -1.72 18.85
N VAL A 76 -9.75 -2.90 19.37
CA VAL A 76 -9.02 -3.49 20.49
C VAL A 76 -7.69 -4.04 20.00
N LEU A 77 -6.59 -3.41 20.41
CA LEU A 77 -5.22 -3.90 20.18
C LEU A 77 -4.70 -4.53 21.47
N THR A 78 -4.39 -5.82 21.42
CA THR A 78 -3.77 -6.55 22.54
C THR A 78 -2.25 -6.51 22.41
N LEU A 79 -1.62 -5.39 22.81
CA LEU A 79 -0.16 -5.38 22.99
C LEU A 79 0.17 -5.97 24.37
N PHE A 80 0.81 -7.13 24.39
CA PHE A 80 1.31 -7.79 25.61
C PHE A 80 0.24 -8.03 26.68
N GLY A 81 -0.96 -8.45 26.27
CA GLY A 81 -2.06 -8.76 27.20
C GLY A 81 -2.68 -7.54 27.88
N LYS A 82 -2.25 -6.31 27.54
CA LYS A 82 -2.92 -5.08 27.95
C LYS A 82 -3.90 -4.64 26.88
N TYR A 83 -5.15 -4.41 27.29
CA TYR A 83 -6.20 -3.88 26.43
C TYR A 83 -5.97 -2.39 26.19
N ILE A 84 -5.66 -2.04 24.95
CA ILE A 84 -5.69 -0.65 24.47
C ILE A 84 -6.79 -0.60 23.42
N GLY A 85 -7.91 0.02 23.77
CA GLY A 85 -9.09 0.20 22.91
C GLY A 85 -9.18 1.61 22.35
#